data_AF-A0A2E3UGQ5-F1
#
_entry.id   AF-A0A2E3UGQ5-F1
#
_cell.length_a   1.000
_cell.length_b   1.000
_cell.length_c   1.000
_cell.angle_alpha   90.00
_cell.angle_beta   90.00
_cell.angle_gamma   90.00
#
_symmetry.space_group_name_H-M   'P 1'
#
loop_
_entity.id
_entity.type
_entity.pdbx_description
1 polymer ?
#
loop_
_entity_poly.entity_id
_entity_poly.type
_entity_poly.pdbx_seq_one_letter_code
_entity_poly.pdbx_strand_id
1 'polypeptide(L)'
;MRKTRVIRDEMHSVEIVELSEASGGEFHEFIMEDSESDQTIWELAASDKKAIAEQFIKDGWPDPGKKVNHMGGQIWSYYENREDYVRGSTISPGFFFIMDRNEYLSDEYLAAKTFLKASSFLLAFKARDLESAVSFCAEYLTNRNLLTTRSAFFKAVERGRKQKRGSQAGGFETSKRTAPVTAHTLSEMKILIDKNPSVSRAAEICANRGVGTSKGANRALWARHNKKS
;
A
#
# COMPACT_ATOMS: atom_id res chain seq x y z
N MET A 1 2.06 49.07 0.99
CA MET A 1 2.88 49.39 -0.21
C MET A 1 4.13 48.52 -0.17
N ARG A 2 4.60 48.04 -1.34
CA ARG A 2 5.69 47.07 -1.64
C ARG A 2 5.24 45.60 -1.64
N LYS A 3 4.89 44.99 -2.79
CA LYS A 3 5.67 44.60 -4.00
C LYS A 3 6.66 43.45 -3.75
N THR A 4 6.22 42.26 -4.16
CA THR A 4 6.88 41.25 -5.03
C THR A 4 8.41 41.11 -4.95
N ARG A 5 8.96 39.90 -4.80
CA ARG A 5 9.39 39.03 -5.93
C ARG A 5 9.93 37.67 -5.48
N VAL A 6 9.57 36.68 -6.28
CA VAL A 6 10.07 35.30 -6.36
C VAL A 6 11.58 35.28 -6.58
N ILE A 7 12.27 34.34 -5.91
CA ILE A 7 13.52 33.74 -6.40
C ILE A 7 13.23 32.25 -6.59
N ARG A 8 13.37 31.83 -7.86
CA ARG A 8 13.45 30.44 -8.28
C ARG A 8 14.68 29.83 -7.63
N ASP A 9 14.59 28.58 -7.18
CA ASP A 9 15.76 27.72 -7.16
C ASP A 9 15.46 26.51 -8.04
N GLU A 10 16.31 26.36 -9.03
CA GLU A 10 16.27 25.34 -10.05
C GLU A 10 16.88 24.05 -9.49
N MET A 11 16.50 22.93 -10.12
CA MET A 11 17.30 21.72 -10.18
C MET A 11 17.69 21.09 -8.83
N HIS A 12 16.79 20.30 -8.27
CA HIS A 12 17.20 18.96 -7.85
C HIS A 12 16.34 17.97 -8.62
N SER A 13 16.86 17.51 -9.76
CA SER A 13 16.47 16.23 -10.34
C SER A 13 16.77 15.18 -9.29
N VAL A 14 15.78 14.89 -8.44
CA VAL A 14 15.76 13.62 -7.72
C VAL A 14 15.57 12.60 -8.82
N GLU A 15 16.66 11.98 -9.25
CA GLU A 15 16.60 10.63 -9.77
C GLU A 15 15.90 9.82 -8.69
N ILE A 16 14.59 9.66 -8.87
CA ILE A 16 13.85 8.60 -8.23
C ILE A 16 14.43 7.38 -8.91
N VAL A 17 15.45 6.80 -8.28
CA VAL A 17 15.81 5.42 -8.50
C VAL A 17 14.49 4.66 -8.36
N GLU A 18 14.01 4.13 -9.48
CA GLU A 18 12.96 3.13 -9.46
C GLU A 18 13.46 2.03 -8.53
N LEU A 19 12.97 2.05 -7.29
CA LEU A 19 12.94 0.84 -6.49
C LEU A 19 11.98 -0.06 -7.26
N SER A 20 12.58 -0.89 -8.12
CA SER A 20 11.92 -2.02 -8.75
C SER A 20 11.06 -2.68 -7.70
N GLU A 21 9.78 -2.81 -8.02
CA GLU A 21 8.75 -3.45 -7.22
C GLU A 21 9.22 -4.84 -6.78
N ALA A 22 9.87 -4.93 -5.62
CA ALA A 22 9.98 -6.18 -4.90
C ALA A 22 8.57 -6.48 -4.38
N SER A 23 8.06 -7.59 -4.86
CA SER A 23 6.68 -7.98 -4.96
C SER A 23 6.07 -8.38 -3.61
N GLY A 24 5.78 -7.40 -2.75
CA GLY A 24 4.88 -7.61 -1.59
C GLY A 24 3.48 -8.12 -2.00
N GLY A 25 3.12 -8.00 -3.29
CA GLY A 25 1.90 -8.56 -3.84
C GLY A 25 1.89 -10.10 -4.00
N GLU A 26 3.06 -10.73 -4.19
CA GLU A 26 3.13 -12.18 -4.48
C GLU A 26 2.97 -13.04 -3.23
N PHE A 27 3.52 -12.60 -2.09
CA PHE A 27 3.30 -13.24 -0.79
C PHE A 27 1.80 -13.32 -0.44
N HIS A 28 1.00 -12.39 -0.99
CA HIS A 28 -0.40 -12.19 -0.63
C HIS A 28 -1.39 -13.02 -1.45
N GLU A 29 -1.06 -13.40 -2.68
CA GLU A 29 -1.93 -14.25 -3.49
C GLU A 29 -1.86 -15.69 -2.97
N PHE A 30 -0.69 -16.10 -2.49
CA PHE A 30 -0.42 -17.47 -2.06
C PHE A 30 -1.11 -17.91 -0.77
N ILE A 31 -1.21 -17.05 0.24
CA ILE A 31 -1.82 -17.42 1.54
C ILE A 31 -3.37 -17.40 1.47
N MET A 32 -3.93 -16.73 0.46
CA MET A 32 -5.36 -16.43 0.37
C MET A 32 -6.12 -17.33 -0.62
N GLU A 33 -5.46 -18.13 -1.45
CA GLU A 33 -6.11 -18.93 -2.52
C GLU A 33 -6.84 -20.20 -2.04
N ASP A 34 -6.55 -20.72 -0.83
CA ASP A 34 -7.08 -22.03 -0.38
C ASP A 34 -8.26 -21.94 0.63
N SER A 35 -9.17 -20.97 0.51
CA SER A 35 -10.35 -20.93 1.41
C SER A 35 -11.54 -21.80 0.97
N GLU A 36 -11.34 -22.72 0.03
CA GLU A 36 -12.30 -23.80 -0.25
C GLU A 36 -11.74 -25.14 0.24
N SER A 37 -12.56 -25.87 1.02
CA SER A 37 -12.48 -27.31 1.37
C SER A 37 -11.98 -27.72 2.77
N ASP A 38 -12.45 -28.91 3.16
CA ASP A 38 -12.38 -29.69 4.40
C ASP A 38 -10.98 -29.93 5.03
N GLN A 39 -10.04 -29.00 4.91
CA GLN A 39 -8.68 -29.18 5.39
C GLN A 39 -8.60 -29.11 6.92
N THR A 40 -7.92 -30.09 7.50
CA THR A 40 -7.65 -30.11 8.95
C THR A 40 -6.55 -29.12 9.32
N ILE A 41 -6.49 -28.72 10.60
CA ILE A 41 -5.55 -27.68 11.05
C ILE A 41 -4.07 -28.06 10.85
N TRP A 42 -3.72 -29.34 10.92
CA TRP A 42 -2.36 -29.82 10.67
C TRP A 42 -2.02 -29.86 9.17
N GLU A 43 -2.98 -30.17 8.31
CA GLU A 43 -2.80 -30.07 6.86
C GLU A 43 -2.61 -28.60 6.45
N LEU A 44 -3.40 -27.69 7.02
CA LEU A 44 -3.24 -26.26 6.78
C LEU A 44 -1.87 -25.77 7.24
N ALA A 45 -1.44 -26.13 8.46
CA ALA A 45 -0.11 -25.76 8.97
C ALA A 45 1.03 -26.33 8.12
N ALA A 46 0.86 -27.52 7.55
CA ALA A 46 1.84 -28.12 6.65
C ALA A 46 1.88 -27.39 5.29
N SER A 47 0.72 -27.01 4.76
CA SER A 47 0.59 -26.22 3.53
C SER A 47 1.24 -24.85 3.70
N ASP A 48 0.84 -24.09 4.72
CA ASP A 48 1.40 -22.77 5.05
C ASP A 48 2.92 -22.85 5.23
N LYS A 49 3.45 -23.89 5.88
CA LYS A 49 4.90 -24.06 6.06
C LYS A 49 5.62 -24.21 4.72
N LYS A 50 5.10 -25.06 3.83
CA LYS A 50 5.66 -25.26 2.48
C LYS A 50 5.60 -23.95 1.70
N ALA A 51 4.45 -23.30 1.76
CA ALA A 51 4.19 -22.05 1.07
C ALA A 51 5.17 -20.94 1.49
N ILE A 52 5.25 -20.68 2.79
CA ILE A 52 6.14 -19.65 3.32
C ILE A 52 7.61 -19.92 2.93
N ALA A 53 8.06 -21.18 2.95
CA ALA A 53 9.42 -21.52 2.54
C ALA A 53 9.68 -21.25 1.06
N GLU A 54 8.77 -21.66 0.18
CA GLU A 54 8.88 -21.43 -1.27
C GLU A 54 8.96 -19.93 -1.57
N GLN A 55 8.12 -19.14 -0.92
CA GLN A 55 8.09 -17.70 -1.10
C GLN A 55 9.36 -17.02 -0.57
N PHE A 56 9.87 -17.40 0.60
CA PHE A 56 11.15 -16.87 1.08
C PHE A 56 12.30 -17.15 0.13
N ILE A 57 12.40 -18.38 -0.40
CA ILE A 57 13.43 -18.74 -1.37
C ILE A 57 13.29 -17.88 -2.64
N LYS A 58 12.07 -17.67 -3.12
CA LYS A 58 11.77 -16.80 -4.27
C LYS A 58 12.22 -15.36 -4.03
N ASP A 59 12.02 -14.85 -2.81
CA ASP A 59 12.37 -13.49 -2.40
C ASP A 59 13.87 -13.31 -2.06
N GLY A 60 14.69 -14.35 -2.25
CA GLY A 60 16.14 -14.31 -1.98
C GLY A 60 16.51 -14.47 -0.51
N TRP A 61 15.57 -14.88 0.34
CA TRP A 61 15.81 -15.30 1.71
C TRP A 61 16.25 -16.76 1.77
N PRO A 62 16.94 -17.19 2.85
CA PRO A 62 17.20 -18.60 3.05
C PRO A 62 15.90 -19.38 3.29
N ASP A 63 15.92 -20.67 2.98
CA ASP A 63 14.87 -21.57 3.43
C ASP A 63 14.73 -21.47 4.97
N PRO A 64 13.56 -21.06 5.49
CA PRO A 64 13.35 -20.86 6.92
C PRO A 64 13.56 -22.15 7.73
N GLY A 65 13.39 -23.32 7.11
CA GLY A 65 13.58 -24.63 7.72
C GLY A 65 15.02 -25.11 7.79
N LYS A 66 15.96 -24.45 7.10
CA LYS A 66 17.38 -24.85 7.06
C LYS A 66 18.22 -24.04 8.02
N LYS A 67 19.39 -24.56 8.37
CA LYS A 67 20.40 -23.82 9.13
C LYS A 67 21.24 -22.97 8.18
N VAL A 68 21.60 -21.78 8.64
CA VAL A 68 22.44 -20.85 7.89
C VAL A 68 23.61 -20.37 8.74
N ASN A 69 24.76 -20.22 8.09
CA ASN A 69 25.83 -19.36 8.56
C ASN A 69 25.50 -17.91 8.21
N HIS A 70 25.76 -16.97 9.11
CA HIS A 70 25.68 -15.55 8.77
C HIS A 70 26.73 -14.71 9.50
N MET A 71 27.26 -13.69 8.81
CA MET A 71 28.26 -12.75 9.34
C MET A 71 27.83 -11.31 9.10
N GLY A 72 27.92 -10.46 10.12
CA GLY A 72 27.59 -9.02 10.01
C GLY A 72 26.14 -8.73 9.60
N GLY A 73 25.34 -9.77 9.37
CA GLY A 73 23.92 -9.66 9.14
C GLY A 73 23.43 -9.48 7.71
N GLN A 74 24.30 -9.45 6.71
CA GLN A 74 23.86 -9.29 5.32
C GLN A 74 24.25 -10.48 4.44
N ILE A 75 25.27 -11.23 4.84
CA ILE A 75 25.78 -12.36 4.08
C ILE A 75 25.41 -13.63 4.82
N TRP A 76 24.72 -14.53 4.12
CA TRP A 76 24.38 -15.85 4.63
C TRP A 76 24.75 -16.95 3.63
N SER A 77 24.99 -18.15 4.14
CA SER A 77 25.16 -19.38 3.37
C SER A 77 24.54 -20.56 4.11
N TYR A 78 24.16 -21.62 3.41
CA TYR A 78 23.64 -22.82 4.08
C TYR A 78 24.74 -23.48 4.93
N TYR A 79 24.32 -24.02 6.08
CA TYR A 79 25.14 -24.85 6.94
C TYR A 79 24.54 -26.25 6.96
N GLU A 80 25.12 -27.18 6.20
CA GLU A 80 24.69 -28.58 6.18
C GLU A 80 25.59 -29.42 7.08
N ASN A 81 26.90 -29.21 7.00
CA ASN A 81 27.93 -30.00 7.67
C ASN A 81 28.96 -29.11 8.37
N ARG A 82 29.79 -29.72 9.22
CA ARG A 82 30.85 -29.01 9.97
C ARG A 82 31.87 -28.32 9.06
N GLU A 83 32.08 -28.85 7.85
CA GLU A 83 32.97 -28.29 6.83
C GLU A 83 32.43 -26.98 6.23
N ASP A 84 31.11 -26.75 6.28
CA ASP A 84 30.48 -25.51 5.82
C ASP A 84 30.61 -24.38 6.83
N TYR A 85 31.22 -24.63 8.00
CA TYR A 85 31.38 -23.61 9.03
C TYR A 85 32.30 -22.49 8.55
N VAL A 86 31.77 -21.27 8.54
CA VAL A 86 32.57 -20.08 8.23
C VAL A 86 33.11 -19.50 9.53
N ARG A 87 34.43 -19.45 9.68
CA ARG A 87 35.05 -18.95 10.91
C ARG A 87 34.59 -17.51 11.21
N GLY A 88 34.01 -17.31 12.39
CA GLY A 88 33.48 -16.02 12.81
C GLY A 88 32.02 -15.78 12.42
N SER A 89 31.35 -16.75 11.79
CA SER A 89 29.91 -16.73 11.58
C SER A 89 29.13 -17.18 12.80
N THR A 90 27.89 -16.72 12.88
CA THR A 90 26.85 -17.28 13.73
C THR A 90 26.08 -18.33 12.92
N ILE A 91 25.72 -19.45 13.55
CA ILE A 91 24.81 -20.44 12.98
C ILE A 91 23.44 -20.27 13.64
N SER A 92 22.41 -20.10 12.84
CA SER A 92 21.02 -20.07 13.30
C SER A 92 20.11 -20.86 12.36
N PRO A 93 18.91 -21.25 12.81
CA PRO A 93 17.82 -21.57 11.90
C PRO A 93 17.49 -20.39 10.99
N GLY A 94 17.06 -20.67 9.76
CA GLY A 94 16.72 -19.66 8.74
C GLY A 94 15.61 -18.73 9.20
N PHE A 95 14.56 -19.26 9.83
CA PHE A 95 13.48 -18.43 10.38
C PHE A 95 13.97 -17.41 11.43
N PHE A 96 14.96 -17.76 12.25
CA PHE A 96 15.56 -16.81 13.22
C PHE A 96 16.36 -15.74 12.50
N PHE A 97 17.15 -16.14 11.50
CA PHE A 97 17.89 -15.18 10.67
C PHE A 97 16.93 -14.19 10.00
N ILE A 98 15.82 -14.65 9.43
CA ILE A 98 14.82 -13.78 8.78
C ILE A 98 14.16 -12.86 9.81
N MET A 99 13.73 -13.37 10.97
CA MET A 99 13.09 -12.53 12.00
C MET A 99 14.02 -11.44 12.54
N ASP A 100 15.30 -11.75 12.77
CA ASP A 100 16.28 -10.80 13.30
C ASP A 100 16.61 -9.66 12.30
N ARG A 101 16.27 -9.86 11.02
CA ARG A 101 16.60 -8.93 9.91
C ARG A 101 15.47 -8.02 9.52
N ASN A 102 14.27 -8.33 9.97
CA ASN A 102 13.07 -7.67 9.55
C ASN A 102 12.45 -6.92 10.73
N GLU A 103 11.80 -5.79 10.42
CA GLU A 103 11.12 -5.01 11.45
C GLU A 103 10.04 -5.86 12.14
N TYR A 104 9.88 -5.66 13.44
CA TYR A 104 8.83 -6.34 14.18
C TYR A 104 7.46 -6.05 13.54
N LEU A 105 6.71 -7.10 13.23
CA LEU A 105 5.42 -7.06 12.50
C LEU A 105 5.51 -6.71 11.00
N SER A 106 6.69 -6.76 10.37
CA SER A 106 6.76 -6.83 8.91
C SER A 106 6.17 -8.15 8.41
N ASP A 107 5.90 -8.23 7.10
CA ASP A 107 5.30 -9.41 6.50
C ASP A 107 6.28 -10.61 6.56
N GLU A 108 7.57 -10.37 6.32
CA GLU A 108 8.65 -11.34 6.47
C GLU A 108 8.80 -11.80 7.92
N TYR A 109 8.75 -10.87 8.89
CA TYR A 109 8.81 -11.21 10.30
C TYR A 109 7.63 -12.12 10.70
N LEU A 110 6.41 -11.75 10.30
CA LEU A 110 5.21 -12.51 10.62
C LEU A 110 5.15 -13.85 9.89
N ALA A 111 5.62 -13.92 8.64
CA ALA A 111 5.71 -15.16 7.88
C ALA A 111 6.72 -16.12 8.51
N ALA A 112 7.92 -15.66 8.87
CA ALA A 112 8.93 -16.47 9.55
C ALA A 112 8.44 -16.96 10.93
N LYS A 113 7.74 -16.10 11.67
CA LYS A 113 7.12 -16.48 12.96
C LYS A 113 5.99 -17.48 12.79
N THR A 114 5.17 -17.33 11.76
CA THR A 114 4.11 -18.29 11.39
C THR A 114 4.71 -19.65 11.04
N PHE A 115 5.78 -19.67 10.22
CA PHE A 115 6.53 -20.88 9.88
C PHE A 115 7.08 -21.59 11.12
N LEU A 116 7.71 -20.85 12.05
CA LEU A 116 8.22 -21.40 13.30
C LEU A 116 7.11 -22.07 14.12
N LYS A 117 5.97 -21.39 14.30
CA LYS A 117 4.89 -21.90 15.13
C LYS A 117 4.16 -23.06 14.48
N ALA A 118 3.95 -23.04 13.16
CA ALA A 118 3.47 -24.19 12.41
C ALA A 118 4.42 -25.40 12.55
N SER A 119 5.73 -25.18 12.43
CA SER A 119 6.73 -26.25 12.60
C SER A 119 6.72 -26.85 14.01
N SER A 120 6.63 -25.99 15.03
CA SER A 120 6.59 -26.41 16.43
C SER A 120 5.32 -27.17 16.77
N PHE A 121 4.17 -26.72 16.24
CA PHE A 121 2.90 -27.41 16.36
C PHE A 121 2.96 -28.80 15.74
N LEU A 122 3.39 -28.93 14.49
CA LEU A 122 3.46 -30.22 13.79
C LEU A 122 4.41 -31.20 14.48
N LEU A 123 5.55 -30.71 15.01
CA LEU A 123 6.49 -31.51 15.78
C LEU A 123 5.88 -32.03 17.09
N ALA A 124 5.27 -31.14 17.89
CA ALA A 124 4.63 -31.50 19.15
C ALA A 124 3.45 -32.48 18.93
N PHE A 125 2.64 -32.23 17.90
CA PHE A 125 1.53 -33.10 17.53
C PHE A 125 2.01 -34.50 17.14
N LYS A 126 3.06 -34.60 16.31
CA LYS A 126 3.68 -35.88 15.94
C LYS A 126 4.27 -36.62 17.14
N ALA A 127 4.82 -35.89 18.10
CA ALA A 127 5.35 -36.44 19.36
C ALA A 127 4.26 -36.84 20.37
N ARG A 128 2.97 -36.57 20.07
CA ARG A 128 1.84 -36.72 20.99
C ARG A 128 1.95 -35.88 22.26
N ASP A 129 2.72 -34.80 22.22
CA ASP A 129 2.75 -33.78 23.26
C ASP A 129 1.59 -32.80 23.01
N LEU A 130 0.42 -33.17 23.53
CA LEU A 130 -0.82 -32.43 23.28
C LEU A 130 -0.82 -31.03 23.90
N GLU A 131 -0.17 -30.85 25.05
CA GLU A 131 -0.10 -29.57 25.74
C GLU A 131 0.67 -28.55 24.89
N SER A 132 1.89 -28.91 24.46
CA SER A 132 2.68 -28.08 23.57
C SER A 132 2.01 -27.90 22.20
N ALA A 133 1.37 -28.96 21.66
CA ALA A 133 0.68 -28.88 20.37
C ALA A 133 -0.47 -27.86 20.39
N VAL A 134 -1.29 -27.85 21.44
CA VAL A 134 -2.37 -26.87 21.59
C VAL A 134 -1.80 -25.45 21.70
N SER A 135 -0.76 -25.24 22.53
CA SER A 135 -0.13 -23.93 22.68
C SER A 135 0.43 -23.40 21.35
N PHE A 136 1.22 -24.21 20.64
CA PHE A 136 1.81 -23.79 19.37
C PHE A 136 0.77 -23.61 18.26
N CYS A 137 -0.32 -24.40 18.27
CA CYS A 137 -1.43 -24.21 17.34
C CYS A 137 -2.11 -22.85 17.53
N ALA A 138 -2.38 -22.45 18.78
CA ALA A 138 -2.98 -21.16 19.09
C ALA A 138 -2.08 -19.99 18.63
N GLU A 139 -0.77 -20.10 18.89
CA GLU A 139 0.20 -19.10 18.43
C GLU A 139 0.30 -19.07 16.90
N TYR A 140 0.32 -20.22 16.23
CA TYR A 140 0.31 -20.33 14.78
C TYR A 140 -0.88 -19.60 14.17
N LEU A 141 -2.10 -19.91 14.62
CA LEU A 141 -3.32 -19.26 14.14
C LEU A 141 -3.33 -17.75 14.38
N THR A 142 -2.81 -17.31 15.52
CA THR A 142 -2.70 -15.89 15.86
C THR A 142 -1.77 -15.16 14.88
N ASN A 143 -0.57 -15.70 14.62
CA ASN A 143 0.37 -15.08 13.70
C ASN A 143 -0.12 -15.13 12.24
N ARG A 144 -0.77 -16.24 11.83
CA ARG A 144 -1.41 -16.36 10.52
C ARG A 144 -2.48 -15.28 10.32
N ASN A 145 -3.37 -15.11 11.28
CA ASN A 145 -4.44 -14.10 11.22
C ASN A 145 -3.89 -12.67 11.19
N LEU A 146 -2.79 -12.40 11.91
CA LEU A 146 -2.12 -11.11 11.86
C LEU A 146 -1.54 -10.84 10.46
N LEU A 147 -0.85 -11.82 9.87
CA LEU A 147 -0.28 -11.72 8.53
C LEU A 147 -1.36 -11.45 7.47
N THR A 148 -2.45 -12.23 7.48
CA THR A 148 -3.54 -12.08 6.50
C THR A 148 -4.29 -10.76 6.68
N THR A 149 -4.62 -10.37 7.92
CA THR A 149 -5.33 -9.11 8.19
C THR A 149 -4.49 -7.90 7.80
N ARG A 150 -3.18 -7.93 8.10
CA ARG A 150 -2.25 -6.87 7.74
C ARG A 150 -2.17 -6.71 6.23
N SER A 151 -1.98 -7.81 5.50
CA SER A 151 -1.99 -7.84 4.05
C SER A 151 -3.26 -7.20 3.47
N ALA A 152 -4.44 -7.62 3.97
CA ALA A 152 -5.72 -7.09 3.53
C ALA A 152 -5.84 -5.57 3.78
N PHE A 153 -5.34 -5.09 4.92
CA PHE A 153 -5.33 -3.68 5.27
C PHE A 153 -4.45 -2.86 4.30
N PHE A 154 -3.22 -3.27 4.03
CA PHE A 154 -2.34 -2.55 3.11
C PHE A 154 -2.90 -2.52 1.68
N LYS A 155 -3.48 -3.63 1.18
CA LYS A 155 -4.20 -3.66 -0.10
C LYS A 155 -5.35 -2.64 -0.14
N ALA A 156 -6.09 -2.48 0.96
CA ALA A 156 -7.17 -1.50 1.04
C ALA A 156 -6.64 -0.05 1.03
N VAL A 157 -5.57 0.22 1.77
CA VAL A 157 -4.90 1.53 1.80
C VAL A 157 -4.38 1.92 0.42
N GLU A 158 -3.73 1.00 -0.28
CA GLU A 158 -3.17 1.24 -1.61
C GLU A 158 -4.28 1.56 -2.64
N ARG A 159 -5.36 0.76 -2.64
CA ARG A 159 -6.54 1.02 -3.47
C ARG A 159 -7.14 2.40 -3.18
N GLY A 160 -7.29 2.76 -1.91
CA GLY A 160 -7.77 4.09 -1.51
C GLY A 160 -6.87 5.22 -2.01
N ARG A 161 -5.55 5.05 -1.97
CA ARG A 161 -4.58 6.02 -2.52
C ARG A 161 -4.72 6.16 -4.04
N LYS A 162 -4.82 5.04 -4.77
CA LYS A 162 -5.04 5.01 -6.22
C LYS A 162 -6.33 5.75 -6.61
N GLN A 163 -7.43 5.47 -5.91
CA GLN A 163 -8.72 6.14 -6.13
C GLN A 163 -8.64 7.65 -5.89
N LYS A 164 -7.97 8.09 -4.81
CA LYS A 164 -7.78 9.52 -4.51
C LYS A 164 -6.98 10.22 -5.61
N ARG A 165 -5.90 9.60 -6.11
CA ARG A 165 -5.11 10.15 -7.23
C ARG A 165 -5.94 10.28 -8.51
N GLY A 166 -6.70 9.24 -8.86
CA GLY A 166 -7.59 9.26 -10.03
C GLY A 166 -8.67 10.35 -9.93
N SER A 167 -9.28 10.52 -8.76
CA SER A 167 -10.26 11.58 -8.51
C SER A 167 -9.66 12.98 -8.63
N GLN A 168 -8.44 13.20 -8.12
CA GLN A 168 -7.73 14.47 -8.25
C GLN A 168 -7.39 14.80 -9.71
N ALA A 169 -6.90 13.82 -10.47
CA ALA A 169 -6.60 13.98 -11.90
C ALA A 169 -7.88 14.31 -12.70
N GLY A 170 -8.97 13.58 -12.48
CA GLY A 170 -10.26 13.85 -13.12
C GLY A 170 -10.83 15.23 -12.75
N GLY A 171 -10.68 15.63 -11.48
CA GLY A 171 -11.06 16.97 -11.01
C GLY A 171 -10.24 18.08 -11.67
N PHE A 172 -8.93 17.89 -11.82
CA PHE A 172 -8.03 18.83 -12.49
C PHE A 172 -8.39 19.00 -13.98
N GLU A 173 -8.58 17.90 -14.72
CA GLU A 173 -8.96 17.96 -16.14
C GLU A 173 -10.36 18.60 -16.32
N THR A 174 -11.31 18.25 -15.45
CA THR A 174 -12.63 18.90 -15.46
C THR A 174 -12.51 20.39 -15.18
N SER A 175 -11.68 20.80 -14.23
CA SER A 175 -11.43 22.20 -13.91
C SER A 175 -10.80 22.94 -15.10
N LYS A 176 -9.77 22.36 -15.72
CA LYS A 176 -9.10 22.92 -16.91
C LYS A 176 -10.06 23.13 -18.08
N ARG A 177 -10.96 22.18 -18.34
CA ARG A 177 -11.98 22.31 -19.39
C ARG A 177 -13.04 23.38 -19.07
N THR A 178 -13.41 23.49 -17.79
CA THR A 178 -14.52 24.36 -17.36
C THR A 178 -14.08 25.78 -17.04
N ALA A 179 -12.80 25.99 -16.73
CA ALA A 179 -12.23 27.30 -16.36
C ALA A 179 -12.36 28.36 -17.46
N PRO A 180 -12.08 28.09 -18.76
CA PRO A 180 -12.26 29.08 -19.82
C PRO A 180 -13.72 29.53 -19.97
N VAL A 181 -14.66 28.57 -19.93
CA VAL A 181 -16.11 28.84 -20.02
C VAL A 181 -16.59 29.65 -18.83
N THR A 182 -16.09 29.30 -17.64
CA THR A 182 -16.37 30.02 -16.39
C THR A 182 -15.86 31.46 -16.46
N ALA A 183 -14.60 31.66 -16.86
CA ALA A 183 -14.01 32.99 -17.00
C ALA A 183 -14.74 33.85 -18.04
N HIS A 184 -15.07 33.27 -19.19
CA HIS A 184 -15.84 33.97 -20.23
C HIS A 184 -17.24 34.38 -19.73
N THR A 185 -17.93 33.46 -19.05
CA THR A 185 -19.27 33.73 -18.50
C THR A 185 -19.24 34.82 -17.43
N LEU A 186 -18.24 34.79 -16.53
CA LEU A 186 -18.05 35.83 -15.51
C LEU A 186 -17.71 37.19 -16.15
N SER A 187 -16.87 37.21 -17.19
CA SER A 187 -16.53 38.44 -17.93
C SER A 187 -17.77 39.07 -18.57
N GLU A 188 -18.56 38.28 -19.30
CA GLU A 188 -19.80 38.75 -19.93
C GLU A 188 -20.82 39.24 -18.91
N MET A 189 -20.98 38.50 -17.80
CA MET A 189 -21.85 38.92 -16.71
C MET A 189 -21.39 40.25 -16.10
N LYS A 190 -20.09 40.45 -15.92
CA LYS A 190 -19.54 41.71 -15.41
C LYS A 190 -19.85 42.88 -16.34
N ILE A 191 -19.58 42.74 -17.64
CA ILE A 191 -19.87 43.77 -18.65
C ILE A 191 -21.36 44.15 -18.64
N LEU A 192 -22.25 43.17 -18.52
CA LEU A 192 -23.69 43.40 -18.49
C LEU A 192 -24.16 44.04 -17.19
N ILE A 193 -23.57 43.67 -16.05
CA ILE A 193 -23.87 44.27 -14.74
C ILE A 193 -23.40 45.73 -14.69
N ASP A 194 -22.21 46.02 -15.23
CA ASP A 194 -21.67 47.39 -15.31
C ASP A 194 -22.56 48.29 -16.17
N LYS A 195 -23.21 47.74 -17.20
CA LYS A 195 -24.19 48.45 -18.05
C LYS A 195 -25.59 48.51 -17.43
N ASN A 196 -25.97 47.54 -16.60
CA ASN A 196 -27.28 47.46 -15.97
C ASN A 196 -27.19 46.63 -14.67
N PRO A 197 -27.37 47.22 -13.48
CA PRO A 197 -26.93 46.63 -12.19
C PRO A 197 -27.64 45.33 -11.77
N SER A 198 -28.65 44.86 -12.51
CA SER A 198 -29.38 43.63 -12.18
C SER A 198 -28.61 42.37 -12.60
N VAL A 199 -27.99 41.71 -11.62
CA VAL A 199 -27.34 40.39 -11.76
C VAL A 199 -28.27 39.34 -12.38
N SER A 200 -29.55 39.35 -12.00
CA SER A 200 -30.53 38.39 -12.54
C SER A 200 -30.84 38.63 -14.02
N ARG A 201 -30.82 39.89 -14.47
CA ARG A 201 -31.05 40.24 -15.87
C ARG A 201 -29.80 39.95 -16.71
N ALA A 202 -28.62 40.23 -16.19
CA ALA A 202 -27.35 39.86 -16.82
C ALA A 202 -27.21 38.34 -17.01
N ALA A 203 -27.55 37.54 -15.99
CA ALA A 203 -27.50 36.07 -16.07
C ALA A 203 -28.44 35.49 -17.15
N GLU A 204 -29.63 36.09 -17.30
CA GLU A 204 -30.61 35.72 -18.34
C GLU A 204 -30.13 36.10 -19.73
N ILE A 205 -29.57 37.29 -19.90
CA ILE A 205 -29.02 37.75 -21.19
C ILE A 205 -27.85 36.85 -21.60
N CYS A 206 -26.94 36.50 -20.68
CA CYS A 206 -25.85 35.56 -20.97
C CYS A 206 -26.40 34.21 -21.45
N ALA A 207 -27.37 33.63 -20.74
CA ALA A 207 -27.97 32.35 -21.13
C ALA A 207 -28.62 32.42 -22.52
N ASN A 208 -29.35 33.49 -22.83
CA ASN A 208 -29.98 33.70 -24.14
C ASN A 208 -28.96 33.91 -25.27
N ARG A 209 -27.74 34.36 -24.96
CA ARG A 209 -26.63 34.49 -25.91
C ARG A 209 -25.80 33.20 -26.06
N GLY A 210 -26.21 32.11 -25.39
CA GLY A 210 -25.43 30.87 -25.36
C GLY A 210 -24.17 30.96 -24.50
N VAL A 211 -24.05 31.99 -23.63
CA VAL A 211 -22.94 32.17 -22.71
C VAL A 211 -23.31 31.58 -21.34
N GLY A 212 -22.60 30.51 -20.97
CA GLY A 212 -22.91 29.72 -19.78
C GLY A 212 -24.11 28.77 -19.98
N THR A 213 -24.54 28.10 -18.92
CA THR A 213 -25.49 26.96 -19.04
C THR A 213 -26.96 27.39 -18.96
N SER A 214 -27.31 28.25 -18.00
CA SER A 214 -28.68 28.71 -17.79
C SER A 214 -28.70 29.95 -16.90
N LYS A 215 -29.82 30.68 -16.88
CA LYS A 215 -30.01 31.84 -15.98
C LYS A 215 -29.69 31.50 -14.52
N GLY A 216 -30.20 30.36 -14.03
CA GLY A 216 -29.95 29.90 -12.66
C GLY A 216 -28.49 29.55 -12.42
N ALA A 217 -27.86 28.81 -13.34
CA ALA A 217 -26.46 28.41 -13.23
C ALA A 217 -25.50 29.61 -13.26
N ASN A 218 -25.74 30.55 -14.17
CA ASN A 218 -24.94 31.77 -14.32
C ASN A 218 -25.07 32.68 -13.08
N ARG A 219 -26.29 32.86 -12.56
CA ARG A 219 -26.52 33.61 -11.32
C ARG A 219 -25.79 32.97 -10.13
N ALA A 220 -25.86 31.64 -10.00
CA ALA A 220 -25.16 30.90 -8.95
C ALA A 220 -23.63 30.95 -9.12
N LEU A 221 -23.13 30.93 -10.38
CA LEU A 221 -21.72 31.10 -10.69
C LEU A 221 -21.23 32.47 -10.24
N TRP A 222 -21.93 33.54 -10.62
CA TRP A 222 -21.61 34.89 -10.18
C TRP A 222 -21.64 35.04 -8.65
N ALA A 223 -22.68 34.53 -7.99
CA ALA A 223 -22.79 34.58 -6.54
C ALA A 223 -21.64 33.83 -5.83
N ARG A 224 -21.14 32.74 -6.40
CA ARG A 224 -19.99 31.98 -5.86
C ARG A 224 -18.68 32.75 -5.99
N HIS A 225 -18.46 33.41 -7.13
CA HIS A 225 -17.21 34.11 -7.43
C HIS A 225 -17.19 35.57 -6.93
N ASN A 226 -18.34 36.13 -6.59
CA ASN A 226 -18.49 37.53 -6.15
C ASN A 226 -18.97 37.65 -4.69
N LYS A 227 -18.82 36.58 -3.89
CA LYS A 227 -18.94 36.64 -2.42
C LYS A 227 -17.77 37.49 -1.88
N LYS A 228 -18.05 38.78 -1.70
CA LYS A 228 -17.28 39.81 -0.97
C LYS A 228 -15.82 39.46 -0.63
N SER A 229 -14.91 40.01 -1.43
CA SER A 229 -13.79 40.80 -0.88
C SER A 229 -14.32 41.98 -0.07
#